data_AF-A0A562U836-F1
#
_entry.id   AF-A0A562U836-F1
#
_cell.length_a   1.000
_cell.length_b   1.000
_cell.length_c   1.000
_cell.angle_alpha   90.00
_cell.angle_beta   90.00
_cell.angle_gamma   90.00
#
_symmetry.space_group_name_H-M   'P 1'
#
loop_
_entity.id
_entity.type
_entity.pdbx_description
1 polymer ?
#
loop_
_entity_poly.entity_id
_entity_poly.type
_entity_poly.pdbx_seq_one_letter_code
_entity_poly.pdbx_strand_id
1 'polypeptide(L)'
;MEEEEKGLENKPIKKEEIEKSVDKIIEKQSIIEGIVEQTESLTKKQASRKKKNRHEIVNLISGKQIDLVVLASEIQKHPSQFSLEYYTPVFKILNLTGDPAAWIKDKKVADFTVENIYSRYEKNVLPTIQAKNKYVGYCVREHKYYQYFTQEGIDMLQVFIRQAIETIEESTSHYDFKKRMFAKYKVPYQIESGI
;
A
#
# COMPACT_ATOMS: atom_id res chain seq x y z
N MET A 1 87.57 4.95 -42.71
CA MET A 1 86.36 5.47 -42.06
C MET A 1 85.23 4.62 -42.56
N GLU A 2 84.97 3.52 -41.86
CA GLU A 2 83.91 2.55 -42.15
C GLU A 2 82.98 2.58 -40.95
N GLU A 3 81.73 3.02 -41.16
CA GLU A 3 80.61 2.72 -40.27
C GLU A 3 79.66 1.82 -41.05
N GLU A 4 79.61 0.54 -40.64
CA GLU A 4 78.67 -0.45 -41.17
C GLU A 4 77.29 -0.26 -40.52
N GLU A 5 76.28 -0.03 -41.36
CA GLU A 5 74.87 -0.23 -41.04
C GLU A 5 74.62 -1.70 -40.63
N LYS A 6 74.09 -1.93 -39.42
CA LYS A 6 73.48 -3.22 -39.07
C LYS A 6 71.97 -3.15 -39.20
N GLY A 7 71.50 -3.87 -40.20
CA GLY A 7 70.10 -3.98 -40.61
C GLY A 7 69.20 -4.69 -39.60
N LEU A 8 67.91 -4.36 -39.74
CA LEU A 8 66.78 -5.03 -39.11
C LEU A 8 66.70 -6.50 -39.54
N GLU A 9 66.74 -7.42 -38.57
CA GLU A 9 66.32 -8.81 -38.78
C GLU A 9 64.87 -9.00 -38.32
N ASN A 10 63.95 -9.00 -39.29
CA ASN A 10 62.56 -9.42 -39.12
C ASN A 10 62.52 -10.94 -38.90
N LYS A 11 62.24 -11.40 -37.68
CA LYS A 11 61.90 -12.81 -37.39
C LYS A 11 60.48 -13.12 -37.87
N PRO A 12 60.25 -14.26 -38.57
CA PRO A 12 58.93 -14.64 -39.02
C PRO A 12 58.08 -15.10 -37.83
N ILE A 13 57.02 -14.34 -37.53
CA ILE A 13 56.03 -14.70 -36.53
C ILE A 13 55.22 -15.89 -37.08
N LYS A 14 55.23 -17.01 -36.34
CA LYS A 14 54.61 -18.28 -36.74
C LYS A 14 53.08 -18.10 -36.82
N LYS A 15 52.51 -18.32 -38.02
CA LYS A 15 51.05 -18.24 -38.30
C LYS A 15 50.18 -19.04 -37.32
N GLU A 16 50.67 -20.18 -36.82
CA GLU A 16 49.95 -21.06 -35.89
C GLU A 16 49.76 -20.47 -34.48
N GLU A 17 50.62 -19.56 -34.02
CA GLU A 17 50.45 -18.87 -32.74
C GLU A 17 49.41 -17.74 -32.85
N ILE A 18 49.28 -17.14 -34.04
CA ILE A 18 48.30 -16.10 -34.32
C ILE A 18 46.90 -16.72 -34.38
N GLU A 19 46.71 -17.84 -35.09
CA GLU A 19 45.41 -18.53 -35.17
C GLU A 19 44.90 -18.97 -33.78
N LYS A 20 45.75 -19.59 -32.96
CA LYS A 20 45.40 -19.97 -31.57
C LYS A 20 45.06 -18.77 -30.67
N SER A 21 45.61 -17.59 -30.97
CA SER A 21 45.31 -16.36 -30.23
C SER A 21 43.97 -15.75 -30.66
N VAL A 22 43.62 -15.85 -31.95
CA VAL A 22 42.37 -15.37 -32.52
C VAL A 22 41.20 -16.24 -32.07
N ASP A 23 41.37 -17.57 -32.05
CA ASP A 23 40.33 -18.50 -31.55
C ASP A 23 39.98 -18.24 -30.09
N LYS A 24 40.99 -17.97 -29.24
CA LYS A 24 40.78 -17.59 -27.83
C LYS A 24 40.06 -16.26 -27.65
N ILE A 25 40.20 -15.33 -28.60
CA ILE A 25 39.51 -14.03 -28.57
C ILE A 25 38.05 -14.21 -28.96
N ILE A 26 37.78 -14.99 -30.01
CA ILE A 26 36.42 -15.32 -30.49
C ILE A 26 35.63 -16.05 -29.39
N GLU A 27 36.26 -17.02 -28.72
CA GLU A 27 35.64 -17.78 -27.63
C GLU A 27 35.29 -16.87 -26.42
N LYS A 28 36.20 -15.94 -26.07
CA LYS A 28 35.92 -14.94 -25.02
C LYS A 28 34.80 -13.97 -25.39
N GLN A 29 34.72 -13.54 -26.65
CA GLN A 29 33.64 -12.66 -27.12
C GLN A 29 32.29 -13.37 -27.10
N SER A 30 32.23 -14.64 -27.53
CA SER A 30 31.01 -15.45 -27.43
C SER A 30 30.54 -15.64 -25.99
N ILE A 31 31.46 -15.84 -25.04
CA ILE A 31 31.12 -15.92 -23.61
C ILE A 31 30.58 -14.58 -23.08
N ILE A 32 31.18 -13.46 -23.47
CA ILE A 32 30.74 -12.12 -23.06
C ILE A 32 29.34 -11.83 -23.62
N GLU A 33 29.08 -12.14 -24.89
CA GLU A 33 27.77 -11.99 -25.52
C GLU A 33 26.71 -12.83 -24.79
N GLY A 34 27.04 -14.08 -24.44
CA GLY A 34 26.15 -14.93 -23.64
C GLY A 34 25.85 -14.36 -22.25
N ILE A 35 26.82 -13.73 -21.58
CA ILE A 35 26.62 -13.06 -20.28
C ILE A 35 25.75 -11.81 -20.43
N VAL A 36 25.93 -11.03 -21.49
CA VAL A 36 25.12 -9.83 -21.78
C VAL A 36 23.67 -10.22 -22.08
N GLU A 37 23.44 -11.24 -22.91
CA GLU A 37 22.08 -11.72 -23.18
C GLU A 37 21.39 -12.26 -21.94
N GLN A 38 22.11 -13.00 -21.09
CA GLN A 38 21.58 -13.48 -19.81
C GLN A 38 21.24 -12.32 -18.88
N THR A 39 22.12 -11.33 -18.73
CA THR A 39 21.89 -10.16 -17.87
C THR A 39 20.76 -9.28 -18.39
N GLU A 40 20.64 -9.08 -19.70
CA GLU A 40 19.49 -8.40 -20.30
C GLU A 40 18.17 -9.16 -20.08
N SER A 41 18.18 -10.48 -20.24
CA SER A 41 16.99 -11.31 -20.01
C SER A 41 16.54 -11.25 -18.53
N LEU A 42 17.49 -11.21 -17.59
CA LEU A 42 17.23 -11.06 -16.17
C LEU A 42 16.70 -9.66 -15.85
N THR A 43 17.24 -8.63 -16.48
CA THR A 43 16.80 -7.24 -16.31
C THR A 43 15.40 -7.03 -16.89
N LYS A 44 15.10 -7.60 -18.07
CA LYS A 44 13.75 -7.60 -18.68
C LYS A 44 12.76 -8.42 -17.84
N LYS A 45 13.18 -9.55 -17.25
CA LYS A 45 12.37 -10.33 -16.28
C LYS A 45 12.13 -9.57 -14.98
N GLN A 46 13.12 -8.84 -14.45
CA GLN A 46 12.93 -8.00 -13.26
C GLN A 46 12.05 -6.79 -13.52
N ALA A 47 12.20 -6.12 -14.67
CA ALA A 47 11.36 -4.99 -15.06
C ALA A 47 9.90 -5.42 -15.29
N SER A 48 9.66 -6.55 -15.94
CA SER A 48 8.31 -7.12 -16.11
C SER A 48 7.70 -7.62 -14.80
N ARG A 49 8.50 -8.18 -13.87
CA ARG A 49 8.07 -8.46 -12.49
C ARG A 49 7.68 -7.17 -11.75
N LYS A 50 8.51 -6.13 -11.77
CA LYS A 50 8.20 -4.82 -11.16
C LYS A 50 6.94 -4.16 -11.76
N LYS A 51 6.68 -4.36 -13.06
CA LYS A 51 5.49 -3.81 -13.74
C LYS A 51 4.21 -4.62 -13.42
N LYS A 52 4.30 -5.95 -13.30
CA LYS A 52 3.21 -6.80 -12.78
C LYS A 52 2.89 -6.52 -11.31
N ASN A 53 3.90 -6.16 -10.52
CA ASN A 53 3.73 -5.90 -9.09
C ASN A 53 3.03 -4.57 -8.76
N ARG A 54 2.76 -3.69 -9.74
CA ARG A 54 1.94 -2.50 -9.51
C ARG A 54 0.44 -2.81 -9.36
N HIS A 55 0.02 -4.05 -9.62
CA HIS A 55 -1.32 -4.57 -9.38
C HIS A 55 -1.23 -5.80 -8.47
N GLU A 56 -0.49 -5.69 -7.38
CA GLU A 56 -0.35 -6.77 -6.39
C GLU A 56 -1.67 -6.97 -5.65
N ILE A 57 -2.48 -7.88 -6.20
CA ILE A 57 -3.33 -8.75 -5.41
C ILE A 57 -2.40 -9.44 -4.40
N VAL A 58 -2.48 -9.02 -3.14
CA VAL A 58 -1.71 -9.65 -2.05
C VAL A 58 -2.33 -11.00 -1.78
N ASN A 59 -1.74 -12.06 -2.33
CA ASN A 59 -2.12 -13.43 -2.01
C ASN A 59 -1.63 -13.75 -0.60
N LEU A 60 -2.56 -13.84 0.36
CA LEU A 60 -2.25 -14.41 1.67
C LEU A 60 -1.97 -15.92 1.52
N ILE A 61 -1.18 -16.48 2.45
CA ILE A 61 -0.84 -17.92 2.53
C ILE A 61 -2.09 -18.83 2.53
N SER A 62 -3.27 -18.27 2.83
CA SER A 62 -4.57 -18.96 2.78
C SER A 62 -5.28 -18.97 1.41
N GLY A 63 -4.66 -18.46 0.34
CA GLY A 63 -5.28 -18.44 -1.01
C GLY A 63 -6.42 -17.43 -1.20
N LYS A 64 -6.62 -16.49 -0.26
CA LYS A 64 -7.58 -15.38 -0.43
C LYS A 64 -6.93 -14.23 -1.20
N GLN A 65 -7.51 -13.88 -2.34
CA GLN A 65 -7.25 -12.62 -3.03
C GLN A 65 -7.95 -11.50 -2.28
N ILE A 66 -7.22 -10.42 -1.99
CA ILE A 66 -7.75 -9.21 -1.36
C ILE A 66 -7.45 -8.10 -2.34
N ASP A 67 -8.49 -7.46 -2.86
CA ASP A 67 -8.32 -6.27 -3.69
C ASP A 67 -8.11 -5.06 -2.77
N LEU A 68 -6.84 -4.73 -2.54
CA LEU A 68 -6.43 -3.52 -1.80
C LEU A 68 -6.55 -2.26 -2.67
N VAL A 69 -7.43 -2.25 -3.68
CA VAL A 69 -7.64 -1.13 -4.63
C VAL A 69 -7.95 0.18 -3.88
N VAL A 70 -8.58 0.06 -2.71
CA VAL A 70 -8.91 1.21 -1.86
C VAL A 70 -7.71 1.79 -1.08
N LEU A 71 -6.59 1.09 -0.97
CA LEU A 71 -5.40 1.56 -0.23
C LEU A 71 -4.35 2.16 -1.16
N ALA A 72 -3.90 3.36 -0.83
CA ALA A 72 -2.81 4.01 -1.53
C ALA A 72 -1.45 3.40 -1.13
N SER A 73 -0.51 3.40 -2.08
CA SER A 73 0.88 3.02 -1.83
C SER A 73 1.60 4.03 -0.95
N GLU A 74 1.24 5.30 -1.09
CA GLU A 74 1.79 6.45 -0.37
C GLU A 74 0.69 7.23 0.35
N ILE A 75 1.08 7.98 1.37
CA ILE A 75 0.15 8.82 2.14
C ILE A 75 -0.40 9.92 1.24
N GLN A 76 -1.72 10.02 1.20
CA GLN A 76 -2.44 10.99 0.40
C GLN A 76 -2.79 12.24 1.23
N LYS A 77 -2.75 13.40 0.57
CA LYS A 77 -3.16 14.69 1.16
C LYS A 77 -4.65 14.94 0.92
N HIS A 78 -5.48 14.17 1.61
CA HIS A 78 -6.93 14.36 1.59
C HIS A 78 -7.36 15.46 2.58
N PRO A 79 -8.40 16.24 2.27
CA PRO A 79 -9.02 17.14 3.25
C PRO A 79 -9.60 16.33 4.42
N SER A 80 -9.94 16.99 5.53
CA SER A 80 -10.61 16.32 6.66
C SER A 80 -11.93 15.72 6.18
N GLN A 81 -12.08 14.41 6.37
CA GLN A 81 -13.25 13.67 5.90
C GLN A 81 -14.41 13.70 6.90
N PHE A 82 -14.11 13.98 8.17
CA PHE A 82 -15.10 14.07 9.23
C PHE A 82 -15.30 15.54 9.61
N SER A 83 -16.49 16.06 9.32
CA SER A 83 -16.91 17.42 9.63
C SER A 83 -17.65 17.49 10.96
N LEU A 84 -18.00 18.70 11.39
CA LEU A 84 -18.85 18.92 12.57
C LEU A 84 -20.24 18.28 12.41
N GLU A 85 -20.74 18.16 11.19
CA GLU A 85 -22.01 17.50 10.86
C GLU A 85 -21.97 16.00 11.17
N TYR A 86 -20.79 15.37 11.09
CA TYR A 86 -20.63 13.99 11.55
C TYR A 86 -20.50 13.91 13.07
N TYR A 87 -19.67 14.77 13.67
CA TYR A 87 -19.38 14.66 15.11
C TYR A 87 -20.57 15.03 15.99
N THR A 88 -21.41 15.99 15.58
CA THR A 88 -22.53 16.46 16.40
C THR A 88 -23.56 15.35 16.68
N PRO A 89 -24.08 14.62 15.67
CA PRO A 89 -24.95 13.47 15.89
C PRO A 89 -24.27 12.34 16.67
N VAL A 90 -22.98 12.09 16.45
CA VAL A 90 -22.22 11.05 17.15
C VAL A 90 -22.10 11.36 18.65
N PHE A 91 -21.82 12.60 19.02
CA PHE A 91 -21.78 13.00 20.43
C PHE A 91 -23.15 12.82 21.09
N LYS A 92 -24.23 13.17 20.36
CA LYS A 92 -25.61 13.00 20.82
C LYS A 92 -25.95 11.53 21.06
N ILE A 93 -25.72 10.65 20.09
CA ILE A 93 -26.11 9.23 20.21
C ILE A 93 -25.31 8.48 21.28
N LEU A 94 -24.08 8.94 21.54
CA LEU A 94 -23.19 8.40 22.58
C LEU A 94 -23.38 9.07 23.96
N ASN A 95 -24.30 10.04 24.07
CA ASN A 95 -24.54 10.81 25.30
C ASN A 95 -23.26 11.43 25.90
N LEU A 96 -22.41 12.03 25.07
CA LEU A 96 -21.17 12.68 25.49
C LEU A 96 -21.40 14.17 25.80
N THR A 97 -20.80 14.66 26.88
CA THR A 97 -20.94 16.05 27.36
C THR A 97 -19.86 17.02 26.85
N GLY A 98 -18.95 16.54 25.98
CA GLY A 98 -17.85 17.34 25.42
C GLY A 98 -18.24 18.16 24.19
N ASP A 99 -17.32 19.02 23.73
CA ASP A 99 -17.49 19.81 22.51
C ASP A 99 -17.21 18.98 21.24
N PRO A 100 -18.19 18.79 20.34
CA PRO A 100 -18.00 18.11 19.07
C PRO A 100 -17.00 18.82 18.14
N ALA A 101 -16.73 20.12 18.32
CA ALA A 101 -15.76 20.89 17.55
C ALA A 101 -14.31 20.75 18.07
N ALA A 102 -14.10 20.23 19.28
CA ALA A 102 -12.79 20.11 19.90
C ALA A 102 -11.79 19.31 19.05
N TRP A 103 -10.54 19.76 18.95
CA TRP A 103 -9.54 19.07 18.11
C TRP A 103 -9.32 17.60 18.49
N ILE A 104 -9.24 17.33 19.79
CA ILE A 104 -9.11 15.98 20.34
C ILE A 104 -10.51 15.47 20.69
N LYS A 105 -10.89 14.33 20.10
CA LYS A 105 -12.16 13.67 20.37
C LYS A 105 -12.01 12.64 21.48
N ASP A 106 -13.10 12.38 22.20
CA ASP A 106 -13.18 11.29 23.17
C ASP A 106 -12.87 9.94 22.50
N LYS A 107 -12.21 9.03 23.22
CA LYS A 107 -11.90 7.68 22.75
C LYS A 107 -13.16 6.96 22.25
N LYS A 108 -14.31 7.14 22.90
CA LYS A 108 -15.59 6.54 22.48
C LYS A 108 -16.00 6.96 21.07
N VAL A 109 -15.69 8.18 20.66
CA VAL A 109 -15.95 8.66 19.29
C VAL A 109 -15.02 7.97 18.30
N ALA A 110 -13.75 7.82 18.65
CA ALA A 110 -12.79 7.09 17.81
C ALA A 110 -13.17 5.61 17.64
N ASP A 111 -13.55 4.94 18.75
CA ASP A 111 -14.02 3.56 18.74
C ASP A 111 -15.30 3.44 17.90
N PHE A 112 -16.25 4.36 18.05
CA PHE A 112 -17.47 4.41 17.25
C PHE A 112 -17.17 4.57 15.75
N THR A 113 -16.28 5.49 15.37
CA THR A 113 -15.91 5.67 13.96
C THR A 113 -15.23 4.41 13.41
N VAL A 114 -14.36 3.77 14.20
CA VAL A 114 -13.73 2.51 13.78
C VAL A 114 -14.76 1.39 13.60
N GLU A 115 -15.65 1.20 14.57
CA GLU A 115 -16.69 0.15 14.58
C GLU A 115 -17.73 0.34 13.47
N ASN A 116 -18.11 1.58 13.15
CA ASN A 116 -19.26 1.85 12.27
C ASN A 116 -18.89 2.34 10.87
N ILE A 117 -17.67 2.84 10.68
CA ILE A 117 -17.20 3.37 9.40
C ILE A 117 -16.08 2.49 8.85
N TYR A 118 -14.96 2.38 9.58
CA TYR A 118 -13.78 1.69 9.05
C TYR A 118 -13.91 0.16 9.02
N SER A 119 -14.71 -0.44 9.90
CA SER A 119 -14.97 -1.88 9.92
C SER A 119 -15.71 -2.39 8.67
N ARG A 120 -16.36 -1.46 7.94
CA ARG A 120 -17.19 -1.75 6.78
C ARG A 120 -16.40 -1.97 5.50
N TYR A 121 -15.12 -1.58 5.50
CA TYR A 121 -14.19 -2.00 4.47
C TYR A 121 -13.91 -3.49 4.58
N GLU A 122 -13.24 -4.05 3.58
CA GLU A 122 -12.79 -5.44 3.67
C GLU A 122 -11.95 -5.66 4.93
N LYS A 123 -12.08 -6.86 5.52
CA LYS A 123 -11.52 -7.20 6.84
C LYS A 123 -10.02 -6.90 7.00
N ASN A 124 -9.28 -6.83 5.90
CA ASN A 124 -7.83 -6.63 5.89
C ASN A 124 -7.42 -5.15 5.74
N VAL A 125 -8.33 -4.27 5.35
CA VAL A 125 -8.03 -2.85 5.09
C VAL A 125 -7.59 -2.15 6.38
N LEU A 126 -8.40 -2.20 7.43
CA LEU A 126 -8.09 -1.52 8.69
C LEU A 126 -6.82 -2.08 9.37
N PRO A 127 -6.61 -3.41 9.50
CA PRO A 127 -5.36 -3.96 10.00
C PRO A 127 -4.14 -3.51 9.17
N THR A 128 -4.27 -3.45 7.85
CA THR A 128 -3.18 -2.99 6.97
C THR A 128 -2.84 -1.52 7.23
N ILE A 129 -3.84 -0.65 7.38
CA ILE A 129 -3.62 0.76 7.73
C ILE A 129 -2.95 0.86 9.10
N GLN A 130 -3.43 0.13 10.11
CA GLN A 130 -2.88 0.13 11.46
C GLN A 130 -1.45 -0.40 11.52
N ALA A 131 -1.08 -1.33 10.65
CA ALA A 131 0.30 -1.82 10.54
C ALA A 131 1.23 -0.78 9.88
N LYS A 132 0.74 -0.05 8.87
CA LYS A 132 1.50 1.00 8.17
C LYS A 132 1.63 2.30 8.97
N ASN A 133 0.62 2.64 9.77
CA ASN A 133 0.53 3.92 10.47
C ASN A 133 1.16 3.83 11.87
N LYS A 134 2.34 4.41 12.05
CA LYS A 134 3.09 4.29 13.31
C LYS A 134 2.40 5.03 14.45
N TYR A 135 2.66 4.59 15.68
CA TYR A 135 2.32 5.37 16.87
C TYR A 135 3.45 6.36 17.13
N VAL A 136 3.10 7.63 17.34
CA VAL A 136 4.04 8.71 17.70
C VAL A 136 3.96 9.08 19.18
N GLY A 137 3.00 8.49 19.91
CA GLY A 137 2.81 8.68 21.34
C GLY A 137 1.77 7.70 21.88
N TYR A 138 1.41 7.83 23.16
CA TYR A 138 0.45 6.95 23.80
C TYR A 138 -0.92 7.01 23.10
N CYS A 139 -1.28 5.94 22.41
CA CYS A 139 -2.51 5.81 21.61
C CYS A 139 -2.69 6.86 20.50
N VAL A 140 -1.63 7.60 20.12
CA VAL A 140 -1.68 8.60 19.04
C VAL A 140 -0.96 8.06 17.82
N ARG A 141 -1.69 7.96 16.70
CA ARG A 141 -1.16 7.59 15.39
C ARG A 141 -0.57 8.81 14.69
N GLU A 142 0.47 8.59 13.90
CA GLU A 142 1.17 9.62 13.12
C GLU A 142 0.23 10.32 12.13
N HIS A 143 -0.61 9.52 11.46
CA HIS A 143 -1.53 10.00 10.44
C HIS A 143 -2.97 9.56 10.71
N LYS A 144 -3.95 10.22 10.07
CA LYS A 144 -5.35 9.80 10.10
C LYS A 144 -5.55 8.64 9.11
N TYR A 145 -6.45 7.71 9.42
CA TYR A 145 -6.64 6.50 8.60
C TYR A 145 -7.07 6.81 7.17
N TYR A 146 -7.90 7.83 6.95
CA TYR A 146 -8.35 8.20 5.60
C TYR A 146 -7.20 8.65 4.69
N GLN A 147 -6.06 9.08 5.23
CA GLN A 147 -4.89 9.49 4.42
C GLN A 147 -4.21 8.30 3.74
N TYR A 148 -4.57 7.06 4.10
CA TYR A 148 -4.09 5.85 3.45
C TYR A 148 -4.99 5.35 2.33
N PHE A 149 -6.10 6.04 2.06
CA PHE A 149 -7.04 5.65 1.01
C PHE A 149 -6.72 6.28 -0.35
N THR A 150 -6.99 5.52 -1.41
CA THR A 150 -7.15 6.05 -2.77
C THR A 150 -8.42 6.89 -2.88
N GLN A 151 -8.64 7.56 -4.02
CA GLN A 151 -9.87 8.33 -4.24
C GLN A 151 -11.12 7.45 -4.11
N GLU A 152 -11.09 6.23 -4.65
CA GLU A 152 -12.19 5.27 -4.52
C GLU A 152 -12.47 4.91 -3.05
N GLY A 153 -11.41 4.69 -2.26
CA GLY A 153 -11.54 4.45 -0.82
C GLY A 153 -12.17 5.64 -0.09
N ILE A 154 -11.88 6.88 -0.52
CA ILE A 154 -12.49 8.11 0.01
C ILE A 154 -13.96 8.23 -0.42
N ASP A 155 -14.31 7.91 -1.66
CA ASP A 155 -15.68 7.97 -2.13
C ASP A 155 -16.57 6.98 -1.35
N MET A 156 -16.05 5.77 -1.08
CA MET A 156 -16.70 4.81 -0.17
C MET A 156 -16.81 5.34 1.25
N LEU A 157 -15.77 6.02 1.76
CA LEU A 157 -15.76 6.60 3.10
C LEU A 157 -16.91 7.59 3.27
N GLN A 158 -17.09 8.47 2.29
CA GLN A 158 -18.13 9.48 2.28
C GLN A 158 -19.53 8.85 2.28
N VAL A 159 -19.72 7.78 1.50
CA VAL A 159 -20.98 7.01 1.53
C VAL A 159 -21.24 6.43 2.93
N PHE A 160 -20.23 5.86 3.57
CA PHE A 160 -20.37 5.28 4.91
C PHE A 160 -20.67 6.34 5.98
N ILE A 161 -20.01 7.49 5.91
CA ILE A 161 -20.26 8.63 6.80
C ILE A 161 -21.70 9.12 6.65
N ARG A 162 -22.16 9.36 5.42
CA ARG A 162 -23.53 9.82 5.15
C ARG A 162 -24.57 8.84 5.71
N GLN A 163 -24.40 7.54 5.42
CA GLN A 163 -25.31 6.50 5.91
C GLN A 163 -25.34 6.42 7.44
N ALA A 164 -24.20 6.62 8.09
CA ALA A 164 -24.15 6.68 9.55
C ALA A 164 -24.90 7.90 10.09
N ILE A 165 -24.72 9.09 9.51
CA ILE A 165 -25.44 10.31 9.91
C ILE A 165 -26.95 10.11 9.75
N GLU A 166 -27.41 9.68 8.57
CA GLU A 166 -28.82 9.40 8.28
C GLU A 166 -29.42 8.42 9.31
N THR A 167 -28.68 7.36 9.65
CA THR A 167 -29.16 6.36 10.61
C THR A 167 -29.15 6.89 12.04
N ILE A 168 -28.20 7.75 12.41
CA ILE A 168 -28.18 8.39 13.73
C ILE A 168 -29.40 9.31 13.89
N GLU A 169 -29.74 10.09 12.87
CA GLU A 169 -30.88 11.02 12.92
C GLU A 169 -32.22 10.29 13.10
N GLU A 170 -32.36 9.10 12.53
CA GLU A 170 -33.53 8.23 12.71
C GLU A 170 -33.54 7.45 14.03
N SER A 171 -32.44 7.46 14.78
CA SER A 171 -32.25 6.64 15.98
C SER A 171 -32.44 7.43 17.27
N THR A 172 -33.10 6.81 18.24
CA THR A 172 -33.29 7.41 19.58
C THR A 172 -32.19 7.06 20.56
N SER A 173 -31.49 5.93 20.36
CA SER A 173 -30.43 5.44 21.24
C SER A 173 -29.34 4.74 20.44
N HIS A 174 -28.15 4.62 21.03
CA HIS A 174 -27.04 3.90 20.42
C HIS A 174 -27.39 2.44 20.07
N TYR A 175 -28.18 1.77 20.93
CA TYR A 175 -28.67 0.43 20.64
C TYR A 175 -29.62 0.40 19.43
N ASP A 176 -30.53 1.37 19.33
CA ASP A 176 -31.42 1.49 18.18
C ASP A 176 -30.66 1.75 16.87
N PHE A 177 -29.63 2.60 16.94
CA PHE A 177 -28.71 2.84 15.85
C PHE A 177 -28.03 1.55 15.35
N LYS A 178 -27.47 0.73 16.25
CA LYS A 178 -26.84 -0.55 15.87
C LYS A 178 -27.84 -1.49 15.17
N LYS A 179 -29.06 -1.61 15.71
CA LYS A 179 -30.12 -2.42 15.08
C LYS A 179 -30.48 -1.91 13.68
N ARG A 180 -30.65 -0.60 13.50
CA ARG A 180 -30.98 0.01 12.20
C ARG A 180 -29.85 -0.11 11.19
N MET A 181 -28.61 0.15 11.62
CA MET A 181 -27.43 -0.02 10.77
C MET A 181 -27.28 -1.46 10.29
N PHE A 182 -27.53 -2.45 11.16
CA PHE A 182 -27.56 -3.85 10.77
C PHE A 182 -28.73 -4.14 9.81
N ALA A 183 -29.93 -3.62 10.08
CA ALA A 183 -31.08 -3.85 9.23
C ALA A 183 -30.88 -3.32 7.80
N LYS A 184 -30.45 -2.06 7.66
CA LYS A 184 -30.28 -1.34 6.39
C LYS A 184 -29.00 -1.74 5.63
N TYR A 185 -27.86 -1.80 6.33
CA TYR A 185 -26.55 -1.90 5.69
C TYR A 185 -25.77 -3.16 6.09
N LYS A 186 -26.38 -4.07 6.86
CA LYS A 186 -25.77 -5.34 7.31
C LYS A 186 -24.44 -5.18 8.04
N VAL A 187 -24.24 -4.04 8.71
CA VAL A 187 -23.05 -3.82 9.54
C VAL A 187 -23.15 -4.72 10.78
N PRO A 188 -22.23 -5.67 10.98
CA PRO A 188 -22.33 -6.62 12.07
C PRO A 188 -21.98 -5.95 13.40
N TYR A 189 -22.79 -6.22 14.43
CA TYR A 189 -22.54 -5.79 15.80
C TYR A 189 -22.67 -6.97 16.75
N GLN A 190 -21.82 -6.98 17.77
CA GLN A 190 -22.08 -7.81 18.94
C GLN A 190 -23.06 -7.06 19.83
N ILE A 191 -24.28 -7.61 19.95
CA ILE A 191 -25.24 -7.10 20.93
C ILE A 191 -24.80 -7.66 22.28
N GLU A 192 -24.41 -6.77 23.19
CA GLU A 192 -24.23 -7.15 24.59
C GLU A 192 -25.60 -7.54 25.12
N SER A 193 -25.83 -8.85 25.27
CA SER A 193 -26.98 -9.37 25.99
C SER A 193 -26.85 -8.90 27.44
N GLY A 194 -27.58 -7.85 27.81
CA GLY A 194 -27.65 -7.39 29.18
C GLY A 194 -28.16 -8.52 30.08
N ILE A 195 -27.31 -8.93 31.02
CA ILE A 195 -27.70 -9.62 32.25
C ILE A 195 -27.62 -8.56 33.36
#